data_AF-A0A7C2JBU6-F1
#
_entry.id   AF-A0A7C2JBU6-F1
#
_cell.length_a   1.000
_cell.length_b   1.000
_cell.length_c   1.000
_cell.angle_alpha   90.00
_cell.angle_beta   90.00
_cell.angle_gamma   90.00
#
_symmetry.space_group_name_H-M   'P 1'
#
loop_
_entity.id
_entity.type
_entity.pdbx_description
1 polymer ?
#
loop_
_entity_poly.entity_id
_entity_poly.type
_entity_poly.pdbx_seq_one_letter_code
_entity_poly.pdbx_strand_id
1 'polypeptide(L)'
;MTLTLLDWIVIAAYFLFNLGIGLYYARRAKGSTSEFFLSGRDVPWWLAGTSMVATTFAADTPLAVTGLVANNGIAGNWLWW
;
A
#
# COMPACT_ATOMS: atom_id res chain seq x y z
N MET A 1 23.44 0.97 12.05
CA MET A 1 22.96 1.66 10.84
C MET A 1 22.54 3.05 11.25
N THR A 2 23.21 4.10 10.77
CA THR A 2 22.84 5.49 11.02
C THR A 2 22.07 6.02 9.84
N LEU A 3 20.83 6.49 10.05
CA LEU A 3 20.04 7.12 9.00
C LEU A 3 20.62 8.49 8.66
N THR A 4 20.75 8.76 7.38
CA THR A 4 21.20 10.06 6.88
C THR A 4 20.05 11.07 6.91
N LEU A 5 20.36 12.35 6.77
CA LEU A 5 19.34 13.40 6.66
C LEU A 5 18.43 13.16 5.44
N LEU A 6 18.98 12.63 4.34
CA LEU A 6 18.21 12.31 3.13
C LEU A 6 17.12 11.27 3.43
N ASP A 7 17.46 10.21 4.18
CA ASP A 7 16.51 9.14 4.54
C ASP A 7 15.31 9.71 5.32
N TRP A 8 15.59 10.58 6.29
CA TRP A 8 14.54 11.25 7.06
C TRP A 8 13.65 12.15 6.22
N ILE A 9 14.21 12.87 5.25
CA ILE A 9 13.45 13.70 4.32
C ILE A 9 12.49 12.83 3.50
N VAL A 10 12.98 11.70 2.97
CA VAL A 10 12.14 10.77 2.19
C VAL A 10 11.01 10.19 3.04
N ILE A 11 11.29 9.79 4.28
CA ILE A 11 10.29 9.28 5.21
C ILE A 11 9.22 10.34 5.51
N ALA A 12 9.64 11.57 5.83
CA ALA A 12 8.72 12.66 6.12
C ALA A 12 7.84 13.00 4.89
N ALA A 13 8.44 13.08 3.71
CA ALA A 13 7.73 13.34 2.46
C ALA A 13 6.68 12.25 2.16
N TYR A 14 7.03 10.97 2.36
CA TYR A 14 6.09 9.85 2.20
C TYR A 14 4.85 10.00 3.10
N PHE A 15 5.04 10.30 4.38
CA PHE A 15 3.91 10.47 5.30
C PHE A 15 3.07 11.70 4.98
N LEU A 16 3.71 12.83 4.66
CA LEU A 16 3.00 14.05 4.26
C LEU A 16 2.18 13.85 2.99
N PHE A 17 2.72 13.12 2.01
CA PHE A 17 2.01 12.78 0.78
C PHE A 17 0.74 11.94 1.07
N ASN A 18 0.88 10.87 1.86
CA ASN A 18 -0.25 10.02 2.25
C ASN A 18 -1.32 10.81 3.02
N LEU A 19 -0.90 11.62 4.00
CA LEU A 19 -1.80 12.47 4.76
C LEU A 19 -2.51 13.50 3.85
N GLY A 20 -1.78 14.09 2.90
CA GLY A 20 -2.32 15.02 1.92
C GLY A 20 -3.43 14.40 1.08
N ILE A 21 -3.22 13.17 0.56
CA ILE A 21 -4.26 12.43 -0.17
C ILE A 21 -5.47 12.16 0.73
N GLY A 22 -5.25 11.70 1.96
CA GLY A 22 -6.33 11.44 2.91
C GLY A 22 -7.17 12.67 3.21
N LEU A 23 -6.52 13.81 3.49
CA LEU A 23 -7.21 15.08 3.75
C LEU A 23 -7.96 15.62 2.52
N TYR A 24 -7.38 15.44 1.32
CA TYR A 24 -8.03 15.83 0.07
C TYR A 24 -9.35 15.08 -0.15
N TYR A 25 -9.35 13.76 0.04
CA TYR A 25 -10.55 12.92 -0.12
C TYR A 25 -11.49 12.92 1.09
N ALA A 26 -11.04 13.39 2.27
CA ALA A 26 -11.85 13.40 3.49
C ALA A 26 -13.18 14.15 3.36
N ARG A 27 -13.23 15.21 2.54
CA ARG A 27 -14.48 15.95 2.31
C ARG A 27 -15.48 15.15 1.48
N ARG A 28 -15.01 14.44 0.44
CA ARG A 28 -15.85 13.57 -0.41
C ARG A 28 -16.41 12.39 0.38
N ALA A 29 -15.57 11.77 1.19
CA ALA A 29 -15.94 10.61 2.02
C ALA A 29 -17.04 10.91 3.06
N LYS A 30 -17.23 12.18 3.45
CA LYS A 30 -18.29 12.60 4.39
C LYS A 30 -19.69 12.74 3.77
N GLY A 31 -19.80 12.72 2.45
CA GLY A 31 -21.07 13.00 1.76
C GLY A 31 -22.14 11.91 1.96
N SER A 32 -21.74 10.64 1.95
CA SER A 32 -22.64 9.49 2.15
C SER A 32 -21.85 8.21 2.45
N THR A 33 -22.54 7.16 2.91
CA THR A 33 -21.95 5.82 3.04
C THR A 33 -21.53 5.25 1.68
N SER A 34 -22.23 5.60 0.59
CA SER A 34 -21.85 5.17 -0.76
C SER A 34 -20.56 5.84 -1.25
N GLU A 35 -20.32 7.11 -0.92
CA GLU A 35 -19.03 7.76 -1.20
C GLU A 35 -17.91 7.18 -0.33
N PHE A 36 -18.20 6.90 0.94
CA PHE A 36 -17.21 6.33 1.86
C PHE A 36 -16.75 4.91 1.45
N PHE A 37 -17.68 4.01 1.14
CA PHE A 37 -17.36 2.60 0.86
C PHE A 37 -17.15 2.28 -0.62
N LEU A 38 -17.88 2.95 -1.51
CA LEU A 38 -17.87 2.64 -2.95
C LEU A 38 -17.20 3.72 -3.78
N SER A 39 -16.79 4.84 -3.17
CA SER A 39 -16.27 6.03 -3.89
C SER A 39 -17.21 6.45 -5.04
N GLY A 40 -18.52 6.40 -4.79
CA GLY A 40 -19.54 6.72 -5.78
C GLY A 40 -19.63 5.73 -6.95
N ARG A 41 -18.98 4.55 -6.86
CA ARG A 41 -18.82 3.55 -7.93
C ARG A 41 -18.08 4.07 -9.16
N ASP A 42 -17.25 5.10 -8.97
CA ASP A 42 -16.51 5.80 -10.02
C ASP A 42 -15.00 5.48 -9.97
N VAL A 43 -14.62 4.36 -9.34
CA VAL A 43 -13.23 3.92 -9.27
C VAL A 43 -12.87 3.21 -10.56
N PRO A 44 -11.85 3.68 -11.32
CA PRO A 44 -11.44 2.98 -12.53
C PRO A 44 -10.85 1.61 -12.19
N TRP A 45 -11.07 0.64 -13.08
CA TRP A 45 -10.72 -0.77 -12.85
C TRP A 45 -9.24 -0.98 -12.46
N TRP A 46 -8.33 -0.20 -13.03
CA TRP A 46 -6.90 -0.31 -12.76
C TRP A 46 -6.59 0.11 -11.32
N LEU A 47 -7.24 1.17 -10.81
CA LEU A 47 -7.04 1.65 -9.45
C LEU A 47 -7.61 0.66 -8.43
N ALA A 48 -8.78 0.11 -8.73
CA ALA A 48 -9.38 -0.96 -7.93
C ALA A 48 -8.48 -2.20 -7.90
N GLY A 49 -7.97 -2.64 -9.07
CA GLY A 49 -7.04 -3.77 -9.18
C GLY A 49 -5.75 -3.56 -8.39
N THR A 50 -5.11 -2.40 -8.55
CA THR A 50 -3.88 -2.08 -7.81
C THR A 50 -4.11 -2.00 -6.31
N SER A 51 -5.25 -1.48 -5.87
CA SER A 51 -5.60 -1.39 -4.44
C SER A 51 -5.75 -2.77 -3.81
N MET A 52 -6.40 -3.71 -4.50
CA MET A 52 -6.53 -5.09 -4.04
C MET A 52 -5.16 -5.74 -3.85
N VAL A 53 -4.27 -5.64 -4.85
CA VAL A 53 -2.91 -6.18 -4.75
C VAL A 53 -2.12 -5.51 -3.61
N ALA A 54 -2.15 -4.19 -3.52
CA ALA A 54 -1.47 -3.44 -2.46
C ALA A 54 -1.96 -3.82 -1.05
N THR A 55 -3.26 -4.12 -0.90
CA THR A 55 -3.85 -4.52 0.40
C THR A 55 -3.38 -5.90 0.83
N THR A 56 -3.11 -6.81 -0.10
CA THR A 56 -2.58 -8.15 0.20
C THR A 56 -1.09 -8.13 0.56
N PHE A 57 -0.35 -7.13 0.09
CA PHE A 57 1.08 -6.96 0.38
C PHE A 57 1.30 -6.10 1.62
N ALA A 58 1.31 -6.74 2.79
CA ALA A 58 1.75 -6.09 4.02
C ALA A 58 3.29 -5.91 4.03
N ALA A 59 3.79 -5.04 4.91
CA ALA A 59 5.21 -4.68 4.97
C ALA A 59 6.15 -5.86 5.27
N ASP A 60 5.63 -6.93 5.87
CA ASP A 60 6.31 -8.18 6.18
C ASP A 60 6.35 -9.18 5.02
N THR A 61 5.45 -9.05 4.04
CA THR A 61 5.30 -10.00 2.93
C THR A 61 6.59 -10.13 2.10
N PRO A 62 7.28 -9.05 1.70
CA PRO A 62 8.55 -9.18 0.98
C PRO A 62 9.63 -9.87 1.79
N LEU A 63 9.67 -9.66 3.11
CA LEU A 63 10.64 -10.31 3.99
C LEU A 63 10.37 -11.82 4.06
N ALA A 64 9.11 -12.23 4.18
CA ALA A 64 8.72 -13.63 4.17
C ALA A 64 9.03 -14.31 2.83
N VAL A 65 8.64 -13.68 1.70
CA VAL A 65 8.86 -14.23 0.35
C VAL A 65 10.36 -14.36 0.04
N THR A 66 11.16 -13.34 0.36
CA THR A 66 12.62 -13.42 0.17
C THR A 66 13.24 -14.50 1.05
N GLY A 67 12.77 -14.68 2.28
CA GLY A 67 13.18 -15.80 3.14
C GLY A 67 12.82 -17.18 2.58
N LEU A 68 11.61 -17.34 2.04
CA LEU A 68 11.18 -18.59 1.39
C LEU A 68 12.03 -18.89 0.16
N VAL A 69 12.30 -17.88 -0.67
CA VAL A 69 13.10 -18.03 -1.89
C VAL A 69 14.56 -18.31 -1.57
N ALA A 70 15.12 -17.67 -0.55
CA ALA A 70 16.49 -17.89 -0.12
C ALA A 70 16.74 -19.32 0.38
N ASN A 71 15.75 -19.94 1.05
CA ASN A 71 15.87 -21.29 1.60
C ASN A 71 15.44 -22.39 0.62
N ASN A 72 14.38 -22.16 -0.16
CA ASN A 72 13.71 -23.20 -0.96
C ASN A 72 13.81 -22.95 -2.47
N GLY A 73 14.56 -21.93 -2.91
CA GLY A 73 14.61 -21.48 -4.29
C GLY A 73 13.32 -20.80 -4.75
N ILE A 74 13.23 -20.42 -6.03
CA ILE A 74 12.07 -19.71 -6.60
C ILE A 74 10.77 -20.51 -6.41
N ALA A 75 10.86 -21.85 -6.41
CA ALA A 75 9.72 -22.73 -6.16
C ALA A 75 9.12 -22.53 -4.74
N GLY A 76 9.89 -22.05 -3.77
CA GLY A 76 9.40 -21.72 -2.43
C GLY A 76 8.32 -20.63 -2.39
N ASN A 77 8.22 -19.80 -3.44
CA ASN A 77 7.18 -18.80 -3.57
C ASN A 77 5.76 -19.41 -3.63
N TRP A 78 5.63 -20.68 -4.09
CA TRP A 78 4.36 -21.39 -4.12
C TRP A 78 3.77 -21.69 -2.73
N LEU A 79 4.53 -21.51 -1.64
CA LEU A 79 4.01 -21.67 -0.28
C LEU A 79 3.20 -20.46 0.20
N TRP A 80 3.36 -19.31 -0.46
CA TRP A 80 2.65 -18.06 -0.15
C TRP A 80 1.42 -17.86 -1.04
N TRP A 81 1.37 -18.50 -2.20
CA TRP A 81 0.26 -18.44 -3.16
C TRP A 81 -0.82 -19.47 -2.82
#